data_AF-A0A9W6QN16-F1
#
_entry.id   AF-A0A9W6QN16-F1
#
_cell.length_a   1.000
_cell.length_b   1.000
_cell.length_c   1.000
_cell.angle_alpha   90.00
_cell.angle_beta   90.00
_cell.angle_gamma   90.00
#
_symmetry.space_group_name_H-M   'P 1'
#
loop_
_entity.id
_entity.type
_entity.pdbx_description
1 polymer ?
#
loop_
_entity_poly.entity_id
_entity_poly.type
_entity_poly.pdbx_seq_one_letter_code
_entity_poly.pdbx_strand_id
1 'polypeptide(L)'
;MQAELAETFDVSQSTISRAISAVTPLLGNVLEDHIPTVEDVDAQRRHIIDGTLLPCRSWASQPGLHSKQHRKTEVNVQVACTLDGSLAWVSRPFEGRLHDFH
;
A
#
# COMPACT_ATOMS: atom_id res chain seq x y z
N MET A 1 15.72 4.81 -1.24
CA MET A 1 14.61 5.53 -1.90
C MET A 1 14.79 7.05 -1.89
N GLN A 2 14.44 7.83 -0.86
CA GLN A 2 14.52 9.30 -0.97
C GLN A 2 15.94 9.86 -1.15
N ALA A 3 16.95 9.22 -0.55
CA ALA A 3 18.35 9.60 -0.75
C ALA A 3 18.84 9.31 -2.19
N GLU A 4 18.43 8.18 -2.77
CA GLU A 4 18.74 7.84 -4.18
C GLU A 4 18.05 8.79 -5.16
N LEU A 5 16.80 9.16 -4.89
CA LEU A 5 16.10 10.19 -5.68
C LEU A 5 16.80 11.55 -5.56
N ALA A 6 17.24 11.92 -4.35
CA ALA A 6 17.96 13.17 -4.11
C ALA A 6 19.27 13.23 -4.92
N GLU A 7 20.02 12.12 -4.94
CA GLU A 7 21.23 11.97 -5.76
C GLU A 7 20.91 12.02 -7.26
N THR A 8 19.88 11.28 -7.71
CA THR A 8 19.47 11.22 -9.13
C THR A 8 19.08 12.59 -9.68
N PHE A 9 18.39 13.39 -8.87
CA PHE A 9 17.88 14.71 -9.28
C PHE A 9 18.78 15.87 -8.86
N ASP A 10 19.96 15.60 -8.28
CA ASP A 10 20.92 16.60 -7.76
C ASP A 10 20.26 17.65 -6.84
N VAL A 11 19.42 17.19 -5.91
CA VAL A 11 18.72 18.05 -4.93
C VAL A 11 18.88 17.50 -3.52
N SER A 12 18.58 18.32 -2.52
CA SER A 12 18.57 17.84 -1.14
C SER A 12 17.48 16.80 -0.90
N GLN A 13 17.74 15.85 0.01
CA GLN A 13 16.72 14.89 0.46
C GLN A 13 15.50 15.60 1.07
N SER A 14 15.67 16.77 1.70
CA SER A 14 14.57 17.60 2.17
C SER A 14 13.68 18.14 1.05
N THR A 15 14.25 18.40 -0.14
CA THR A 15 13.48 18.81 -1.32
C THR A 15 12.68 17.66 -1.89
N ILE A 16 13.27 16.46 -2.00
CA ILE A 16 12.53 15.23 -2.36
C ILE A 16 11.39 14.97 -1.37
N SER A 17 11.65 15.07 -0.07
CA SER A 17 10.63 14.86 0.97
C SER A 17 9.45 15.82 0.80
N ARG A 18 9.72 17.11 0.56
CA ARG A 18 8.68 18.12 0.28
C ARG A 18 7.91 17.80 -1.01
N ALA A 19 8.60 17.42 -2.08
CA ALA A 19 7.96 17.06 -3.34
C ALA A 19 7.02 15.85 -3.18
N ILE A 20 7.48 14.79 -2.52
CA ILE A 20 6.63 13.61 -2.22
C ILE A 20 5.43 14.04 -1.38
N SER A 21 5.64 14.86 -0.35
CA SER A 21 4.57 15.33 0.53
C SER A 21 3.53 16.19 -0.21
N ALA A 22 3.96 16.96 -1.21
CA ALA A 22 3.08 17.78 -2.04
C ALA A 22 2.31 16.96 -3.09
N VAL A 23 2.96 15.97 -3.72
CA VAL A 23 2.38 15.19 -4.83
C VAL A 23 1.50 14.06 -4.35
N THR A 24 1.85 13.40 -3.23
CA THR A 24 1.09 12.25 -2.69
C THR A 24 -0.42 12.54 -2.52
N PRO A 25 -0.86 13.65 -1.90
CA PRO A 25 -2.29 13.92 -1.78
C PRO A 25 -2.96 14.22 -3.13
N LEU A 26 -2.25 14.78 -4.11
CA LEU A 26 -2.80 15.01 -5.46
C LEU A 26 -3.07 13.68 -6.16
N LEU A 27 -2.16 12.71 -6.05
CA LEU A 27 -2.38 11.36 -6.56
C LEU A 27 -3.55 10.69 -5.85
N GLY A 28 -3.67 10.88 -4.53
CA GLY A 28 -4.82 10.39 -3.76
C GLY A 28 -6.14 10.88 -4.33
N ASN A 29 -6.27 12.19 -4.56
CA ASN A 29 -7.49 12.78 -5.11
C ASN A 29 -7.80 12.30 -6.53
N VAL A 30 -6.77 12.20 -7.39
CA VAL A 30 -6.96 11.74 -8.79
C VAL A 30 -7.38 10.27 -8.82
N LEU A 31 -6.89 9.46 -7.89
CA LEU A 31 -7.17 8.03 -7.85
C LEU A 31 -8.41 7.67 -7.03
N GLU A 32 -9.03 8.62 -6.32
CA GLU A 32 -10.17 8.36 -5.42
C GLU A 32 -11.32 7.66 -6.15
N ASP A 33 -11.68 8.14 -7.35
CA ASP A 33 -12.74 7.59 -8.20
C ASP A 33 -12.32 6.30 -8.93
N HIS A 34 -11.07 5.86 -8.78
CA HIS A 34 -10.50 4.69 -9.47
C HIS A 34 -10.23 3.52 -8.52
N ILE A 35 -10.57 3.63 -7.23
CA ILE A 35 -10.42 2.54 -6.27
C ILE A 35 -11.70 1.68 -6.30
N PRO A 36 -11.62 0.41 -6.77
CA PRO A 36 -12.80 -0.46 -6.81
C PRO A 36 -13.30 -0.77 -5.40
N THR A 37 -14.61 -0.75 -5.20
CA THR A 37 -15.23 -1.19 -3.95
C THR A 37 -15.56 -2.69 -4.01
N VAL A 38 -15.96 -3.26 -2.87
CA VAL A 38 -16.33 -4.69 -2.84
C VAL A 38 -17.57 -4.97 -3.69
N GLU A 39 -18.45 -3.98 -3.84
CA GLU A 39 -19.65 -4.05 -4.67
C GLU A 39 -19.34 -4.13 -6.17
N ASP A 40 -18.17 -3.65 -6.60
CA ASP A 40 -17.72 -3.70 -7.99
C ASP A 40 -17.17 -5.09 -8.39
N VAL A 41 -17.00 -5.99 -7.41
CA VAL A 41 -16.45 -7.33 -7.64
C VAL A 41 -17.49 -8.23 -8.33
N ASP A 42 -17.21 -8.62 -9.56
CA ASP A 42 -18.05 -9.55 -10.32
C ASP A 42 -18.02 -10.97 -9.71
N ALA A 43 -19.11 -11.36 -9.04
CA ALA A 43 -19.27 -12.65 -8.39
C ALA A 43 -19.28 -13.86 -9.37
N GLN A 44 -19.48 -13.63 -10.67
CA GLN A 44 -19.42 -14.68 -11.69
C GLN A 44 -18.01 -14.93 -12.21
N ARG A 45 -17.06 -14.04 -11.91
CA ARG A 45 -15.64 -14.19 -12.26
C ARG A 45 -14.86 -14.84 -11.14
N ARG A 46 -13.78 -15.52 -11.54
CA ARG A 46 -12.77 -16.02 -10.60
C ARG A 46 -11.77 -14.91 -10.32
N HIS A 47 -11.49 -14.69 -9.05
CA HIS A 47 -10.51 -13.72 -8.57
C HIS A 47 -9.43 -14.43 -7.78
N ILE A 48 -8.22 -13.87 -7.81
CA ILE A 48 -7.13 -14.25 -6.91
C ILE A 48 -7.07 -13.19 -5.83
N ILE A 49 -6.92 -13.63 -4.58
CA ILE A 49 -6.71 -12.75 -3.43
C ILE A 49 -5.32 -13.04 -2.90
N ASP A 50 -4.53 -11.99 -2.69
CA ASP A 50 -3.21 -12.09 -2.09
C ASP A 50 -2.94 -10.95 -1.09
N GLY A 51 -2.13 -11.24 -0.08
CA GLY A 51 -1.71 -10.30 0.95
C GLY A 51 -0.47 -9.53 0.55
N THR A 52 -0.58 -8.21 0.37
CA THR A 52 0.55 -7.33 0.08
C THR A 52 0.99 -6.59 1.33
N LEU A 53 2.28 -6.71 1.69
CA LEU A 53 2.88 -5.97 2.81
C LEU A 53 3.35 -4.59 2.37
N LEU A 54 2.82 -3.54 2.99
CA LEU A 54 3.18 -2.16 2.75
C LEU A 54 4.01 -1.62 3.94
N PRO A 55 5.21 -1.06 3.70
CA PRO A 55 6.05 -0.52 4.76
C PRO A 55 5.41 0.70 5.41
N CYS A 56 5.41 0.74 6.75
CA CYS A 56 4.86 1.85 7.54
C CYS A 56 5.86 2.33 8.60
N ARG A 57 5.95 3.65 8.80
CA ARG A 57 6.88 4.31 9.75
C ARG A 57 6.26 4.58 11.13
N SER A 58 5.19 3.89 11.51
CA SER A 58 4.50 4.12 12.79
C SER A 58 5.01 3.17 13.88
N TRP A 59 6.02 3.58 14.64
CA TRP A 59 6.72 2.74 15.63
C TRP A 59 6.28 2.95 17.08
N ALA A 60 5.92 4.17 17.48
CA ALA A 60 5.78 4.51 18.90
C ALA A 60 4.42 4.10 19.50
N SER A 61 3.37 3.98 18.68
CA SER A 61 1.99 3.83 19.16
C SER A 61 1.32 2.50 18.79
N GLN A 62 1.92 1.64 17.96
CA GLN A 62 1.25 0.43 17.44
C GLN A 62 2.19 -0.80 17.31
N PRO A 63 2.48 -1.51 18.41
CA PRO A 63 3.38 -2.68 18.43
C PRO A 63 2.93 -3.86 17.54
N GLY A 64 1.62 -3.98 17.24
CA GLY A 64 1.05 -5.05 16.41
C GLY A 64 1.50 -5.03 14.95
N LEU A 65 2.04 -3.90 14.47
CA LEU A 65 2.50 -3.72 13.09
C LEU A 65 3.87 -4.36 12.80
N HIS A 66 4.60 -4.83 13.80
CA HIS A 66 5.92 -5.43 13.59
C HIS A 66 5.79 -6.89 13.13
N SER A 67 6.10 -7.14 11.85
CA SER A 67 6.18 -8.49 11.32
C SER A 67 7.46 -9.18 11.79
N LYS A 68 7.32 -10.30 12.52
CA LYS A 68 8.47 -11.09 13.00
C LYS A 68 9.24 -11.74 11.85
N GLN A 69 8.55 -12.15 10.80
CA GLN A 69 9.14 -12.82 9.64
C GLN A 69 10.01 -11.85 8.84
N HIS A 70 9.47 -10.67 8.53
CA HIS A 70 10.14 -9.68 7.68
C HIS A 70 11.00 -8.68 8.47
N ARG A 71 10.89 -8.68 9.81
CA ARG A 71 11.62 -7.80 10.75
C ARG A 71 11.46 -6.32 10.40
N LYS A 72 10.28 -5.96 9.91
CA LYS A 72 9.89 -4.62 9.49
C LYS A 72 8.49 -4.29 10.01
N THR A 73 8.24 -3.00 10.19
CA THR A 73 6.92 -2.48 10.54
C THR A 73 6.13 -2.27 9.26
N GLU A 74 5.10 -3.08 9.09
CA GLU A 74 4.37 -3.22 7.84
C GLU A 74 2.88 -3.37 8.16
N VAL A 75 2.03 -2.92 7.24
CA VAL A 75 0.60 -3.25 7.22
C VAL A 75 0.37 -4.26 6.11
N ASN A 76 -0.54 -5.19 6.31
CA ASN A 76 -0.99 -6.09 5.25
C ASN A 76 -2.26 -5.50 4.64
N VAL A 77 -2.32 -5.43 3.31
CA VAL A 77 -3.57 -5.18 2.57
C VAL A 77 -3.86 -6.41 1.72
N GLN A 78 -5.12 -6.82 1.69
CA GLN A 78 -5.58 -7.87 0.80
C GLN A 78 -5.96 -7.23 -0.53
N VAL A 79 -5.44 -7.78 -1.62
CA VAL A 79 -5.70 -7.30 -2.98
C VAL A 79 -6.38 -8.42 -3.74
N ALA A 80 -7.56 -8.13 -4.29
CA ALA A 80 -8.25 -9.02 -5.21
C ALA A 80 -8.01 -8.54 -6.65
N CYS A 81 -7.66 -9.47 -7.55
CA CYS A 81 -7.53 -9.20 -8.97
C CYS A 81 -8.17 -10.31 -9.81
N THR A 82 -8.60 -9.93 -11.02
CA THR A 82 -9.01 -10.87 -12.05
C THR A 82 -7.81 -11.63 -12.59
N LEU A 83 -8.05 -12.76 -13.26
CA LEU A 83 -6.99 -13.60 -13.84
C LEU A 83 -6.16 -12.92 -14.94
N ASP A 84 -6.67 -11.85 -15.54
CA ASP A 84 -5.94 -11.02 -16.51
C ASP A 84 -5.17 -9.85 -15.85
N GLY A 85 -5.19 -9.75 -14.52
CA GLY A 85 -4.42 -8.79 -13.74
C GLY A 85 -5.14 -7.46 -13.45
N SER A 86 -6.43 -7.34 -13.77
CA SER A 86 -7.21 -6.14 -13.43
C SER A 86 -7.51 -6.10 -11.93
N LEU A 87 -7.32 -4.95 -11.30
CA LEU A 87 -7.63 -4.74 -9.90
C LEU A 87 -9.15 -4.84 -9.69
N ALA A 88 -9.58 -5.70 -8.79
CA ALA A 88 -10.99 -5.91 -8.46
C ALA A 88 -11.37 -5.31 -7.11
N TRP A 89 -10.46 -5.31 -6.12
CA TRP A 89 -10.70 -4.73 -4.80
C TRP A 89 -9.41 -4.60 -3.97
N VAL A 90 -9.37 -3.65 -3.03
CA VAL A 90 -8.31 -3.52 -2.01
C VAL A 90 -8.95 -3.37 -0.63
N SER A 91 -8.49 -4.15 0.34
CA SER A 91 -8.97 -4.06 1.71
C SER A 91 -8.46 -2.81 2.45
N ARG A 92 -9.13 -2.48 3.56
CA ARG A 92 -8.49 -1.66 4.60
C ARG A 92 -7.18 -2.33 5.09
N PRO A 93 -6.20 -1.56 5.58
CA PRO A 93 -4.98 -2.13 6.13
C PRO A 93 -5.27 -2.94 7.41
N PHE A 94 -4.56 -4.05 7.53
CA PHE A 94 -4.49 -4.91 8.70
C PHE A 94 -3.11 -4.85 9.32
N GLU A 95 -3.00 -5.29 10.57
CA GLU A 95 -1.70 -5.44 11.22
C GLU A 95 -0.81 -6.40 10.42
N GLY A 96 0.43 -6.03 10.09
CA GLY A 96 1.31 -6.83 9.23
C GLY A 96 1.71 -8.21 9.76
N ARG A 97 1.30 -8.56 10.99
CA ARG A 97 1.39 -9.92 11.53
C ARG A 97 0.26 -10.84 11.03
N LEU A 98 -0.86 -10.28 10.58
CA LEU A 98 -1.98 -11.02 10.02
C LEU A 98 -1.66 -11.30 8.54
N HIS A 99 -1.32 -12.56 8.24
CA HIS A 99 -0.89 -12.99 6.91
C HIS A 99 -2.09 -13.25 6.00
N ASP A 100 -3.05 -14.04 6.49
CA ASP A 100 -4.26 -14.40 5.75
C ASP A 100 -5.48 -14.07 6.61
N PHE A 101 -6.46 -13.40 6.01
CA PHE A 101 -7.82 -13.33 6.55
C PHE A 101 -8.66 -14.40 5.84
N HIS A 102 -9.18 -15.34 6.61
CA HIS A 102 -10.20 -16.31 6.18
C HIS A 102 -11.60 -15.76 6.45
#